data_AF-A0A354MVM5-F1
#
_entry.id   AF-A0A354MVM5-F1
#
_cell.length_a   1.000
_cell.length_b   1.000
_cell.length_c   1.000
_cell.angle_alpha   90.00
_cell.angle_beta   90.00
_cell.angle_gamma   90.00
#
_symmetry.space_group_name_H-M   'P 1'
#
loop_
_entity.id
_entity.type
_entity.pdbx_description
1 polymer ?
#
loop_
_entity_poly.entity_id
_entity_poly.type
_entity_poly.pdbx_seq_one_letter_code
_entity_poly.pdbx_strand_id
1 'polypeptide(L)' 'DITQGLPRVEELFEARRPKKTAIVTEFTGTARIESDKKLSKVIIKNPVEPTDEEVVYEIPFGMRLSIE' A
#
# COMPACT_ATOMS: atom_id res chain seq x y z
N ASP A 1 16.29 -13.34 31.31
CA ASP A 1 14.92 -12.79 31.39
C ASP A 1 14.49 -12.44 29.96
N ILE A 2 13.54 -13.18 29.39
CA ILE A 2 13.13 -13.17 27.96
C ILE A 2 11.67 -12.71 27.78
N THR A 3 11.15 -11.97 28.75
CA THR A 3 9.72 -11.66 28.88
C THR A 3 9.23 -10.50 28.01
N GLN A 4 10.12 -9.83 27.26
CA GLN A 4 9.76 -8.73 26.37
C GLN A 4 9.70 -9.20 24.91
N GLY A 5 8.65 -9.93 24.52
CA GLY A 5 8.49 -10.32 23.11
C GLY A 5 7.33 -11.25 22.75
N LEU A 6 6.78 -12.01 23.70
CA LEU A 6 5.72 -12.98 23.41
C LEU A 6 4.48 -12.42 22.65
N PRO A 7 3.94 -11.23 22.98
CA PRO A 7 2.70 -10.76 22.37
C PRO A 7 2.81 -10.59 20.85
N ARG A 8 3.99 -10.18 20.37
CA ARG A 8 4.21 -9.91 18.96
C ARG A 8 4.45 -11.18 18.15
N VAL A 9 5.03 -12.20 18.79
CA VAL A 9 5.20 -13.53 18.19
C VAL A 9 3.83 -14.19 18.01
N GLU A 10 2.96 -14.12 19.02
CA GLU A 10 1.58 -14.61 18.94
C GLU A 10 0.77 -13.88 17.86
N GLU A 11 0.88 -12.54 17.76
CA GLU A 11 0.20 -11.77 16.70
C GLU A 11 0.61 -12.20 15.27
N LEU A 12 1.91 -12.48 15.06
CA LEU A 12 2.44 -12.97 13.78
C LEU A 12 1.98 -14.42 13.50
N PHE A 13 1.94 -15.27 14.53
CA PHE A 13 1.53 -16.67 14.39
C PHE A 13 0.02 -16.83 14.16
N GLU A 14 -0.80 -15.93 14.71
CA GLU A 14 -2.25 -15.89 14.48
C GLU A 14 -2.64 -15.19 13.16
N ALA A 15 -1.67 -14.75 12.34
CA ALA A 15 -1.89 -14.05 11.07
C ALA A 15 -2.88 -12.87 11.19
N ARG A 16 -2.85 -12.15 12.33
CA ARG A 16 -3.77 -11.03 12.56
C ARG A 16 -3.48 -9.90 11.58
N ARG A 17 -4.55 -9.35 10.99
CA ARG A 17 -4.41 -8.19 10.09
C ARG A 17 -3.81 -7.01 10.86
N PRO A 18 -2.72 -6.40 10.35
CA PRO A 18 -2.07 -5.29 11.04
C PRO A 18 -3.01 -4.10 11.13
N LYS A 19 -2.95 -3.35 12.23
CA LYS A 19 -3.78 -2.14 12.43
C LYS A 19 -3.46 -1.01 11.44
N LYS A 20 -2.25 -1.01 10.88
CA LYS A 20 -1.79 -0.08 9.83
C LYS A 20 -1.49 -0.87 8.57
N THR A 21 -2.52 -1.14 7.77
CA THR A 21 -2.34 -1.76 6.45
C THR A 21 -1.79 -0.73 5.47
N ALA A 22 -0.73 -1.10 4.75
CA ALA A 22 -0.26 -0.35 3.60
C ALA A 22 -0.94 -0.90 2.33
N ILE A 23 -1.21 0.00 1.37
CA ILE A 23 -1.64 -0.40 0.03
C ILE A 23 -0.37 -0.60 -0.78
N VAL A 24 -0.22 -1.80 -1.36
CA VAL A 24 0.92 -2.18 -2.19
C VAL A 24 0.40 -2.43 -3.60
N THR A 25 1.22 -2.10 -4.58
CA THR A 25 0.89 -2.15 -5.99
C THR A 25 1.21 -3.55 -6.51
N GLU A 26 0.29 -4.18 -7.25
CA GLU A 26 0.47 -5.56 -7.72
C GLU A 26 1.49 -5.70 -8.85
N PHE A 27 1.77 -4.61 -9.57
CA PHE A 27 2.70 -4.58 -10.69
C PHE A 27 3.66 -3.40 -10.58
N THR A 28 4.81 -3.53 -11.24
CA THR A 28 5.79 -2.45 -11.39
C THR A 28 5.38 -1.55 -12.54
N GLY A 29 5.49 -0.23 -12.36
CA GLY A 29 5.20 0.68 -13.44
C GLY A 29 5.34 2.16 -13.09
N THR A 30 4.77 3.01 -13.93
CA THR A 30 4.80 4.46 -13.72
C THR A 30 3.63 4.87 -12.83
N ALA A 31 3.92 5.44 -11.66
CA ALA A 31 2.90 5.98 -10.77
C ALA A 31 2.63 7.47 -11.08
N ARG A 32 1.35 7.83 -11.22
CA ARG A 32 0.85 9.20 -11.32
C ARG A 32 -0.02 9.48 -10.11
N ILE A 33 0.33 10.50 -9.33
CA ILE A 33 -0.44 10.92 -8.17
C ILE A 33 -1.34 12.09 -8.57
N GLU A 34 -2.64 11.95 -8.37
CA GLU A 34 -3.61 13.03 -8.45
C GLU A 34 -4.18 13.29 -7.06
N SER A 35 -3.79 14.41 -6.47
CA SER A 35 -4.26 14.79 -5.13
C SER A 35 -5.53 15.63 -5.24
N ASP A 36 -6.67 15.08 -4.84
CA ASP A 36 -7.88 15.85 -4.60
C ASP A 36 -7.95 16.29 -3.12
N LYS A 37 -8.80 17.28 -2.81
CA LYS A 37 -8.94 17.85 -1.46
C LYS A 37 -9.37 16.83 -0.39
N LYS A 38 -9.93 15.69 -0.79
CA LYS A 38 -10.43 14.65 0.11
C LYS A 38 -9.74 13.30 -0.04
N LEU A 39 -9.30 12.94 -1.25
CA LEU A 39 -8.65 11.67 -1.55
C LEU A 39 -7.46 11.88 -2.49
N SER A 40 -6.39 11.13 -2.26
CA SER A 40 -5.27 11.02 -3.20
C SER A 40 -5.52 9.81 -4.09
N LYS A 41 -5.67 10.03 -5.40
CA LYS A 41 -5.74 8.96 -6.39
C LYS A 41 -4.34 8.65 -6.89
N VAL A 42 -3.93 7.39 -6.83
CA VAL A 42 -2.66 6.92 -7.40
C VAL A 42 -2.99 6.03 -8.59
N ILE A 43 -2.63 6.48 -9.77
CA ILE A 43 -2.83 5.77 -11.04
C ILE A 43 -1.51 5.11 -11.41
N ILE A 44 -1.52 3.81 -11.68
CA ILE A 44 -0.31 3.05 -12.03
C ILE A 44 -0.45 2.52 -13.44
N LYS A 45 0.55 2.82 -14.28
CA LYS A 45 0.63 2.36 -15.66
C LYS A 45 1.68 1.28 -15.80
N ASN A 46 1.29 0.11 -16.28
CA ASN A 46 2.20 -0.99 -16.57
C ASN A 46 3.03 -0.67 -17.84
N PRO A 47 4.38 -0.76 -17.80
CA PRO A 47 5.23 -0.46 -18.95
C PRO A 47 5.44 -1.67 -19.89
N VAL A 48 5.07 -2.88 -19.47
CA VAL A 48 5.43 -4.12 -20.18
C VAL A 48 4.38 -4.52 -21.22
N GLU A 49 3.10 -4.19 -20.99
CA GLU A 49 2.03 -4.44 -21.94
C GLU A 49 1.46 -3.10 -22.42
N PRO A 50 1.34 -2.88 -23.74
CA PRO A 50 0.65 -1.72 -24.29
C PRO A 50 -0.88 -1.79 -24.11
N THR A 51 -1.37 -2.81 -23.40
CA THR A 51 -2.75 -2.85 -22.91
C THR A 51 -2.86 -1.79 -21.83
N ASP A 52 -3.73 -0.80 -22.06
CA ASP A 52 -3.95 0.41 -21.25
C ASP A 52 -4.59 0.08 -19.89
N GLU A 53 -4.04 -0.89 -19.16
CA GLU A 53 -4.48 -1.30 -17.84
C GLU A 53 -3.96 -0.31 -16.82
N GLU A 54 -4.69 0.80 -16.69
CA GLU A 54 -4.52 1.75 -15.60
C GLU A 54 -5.24 1.22 -14.36
N VAL A 55 -4.49 0.91 -13.31
CA VAL A 55 -5.08 0.58 -12.01
C VAL A 55 -5.07 1.83 -11.13
N VAL A 56 -6.26 2.18 -10.63
CA VAL A 56 -6.49 3.36 -9.80
C VAL A 56 -6.66 2.94 -8.35
N TYR A 57 -5.80 3.46 -7.48
CA TYR A 57 -5.87 3.27 -6.04
C TYR A 57 -6.35 4.57 -5.38
N GLU A 58 -7.44 4.48 -4.62
CA GLU A 58 -7.95 5.61 -3.84
C GLU A 58 -7.40 5.57 -2.42
N ILE A 59 -6.53 6.52 -2.10
CA ILE A 59 -5.85 6.60 -0.81
C ILE A 59 -6.44 7.77 -0.02
N PRO A 60 -6.93 7.55 1.22
CA PRO A 60 -7.39 8.63 2.08
C PRO A 60 -6.31 9.68 2.30
N PHE A 61 -6.73 10.95 2.27
CA PHE A 61 -5.84 12.08 2.54
C PHE A 61 -5.26 11.96 3.96
N GLY A 62 -3.93 11.84 4.07
CA GLY A 62 -3.21 11.71 5.34
C GLY A 62 -2.30 10.48 5.48
N MET A 63 -2.37 9.52 4.55
CA MET A 63 -1.36 8.46 4.46
C MET A 63 -0.08 8.99 3.80
N ARG A 64 1.09 8.59 4.32
CA ARG A 64 2.37 8.90 3.67
C ARG A 64 2.53 8.02 2.43
N LEU A 65 2.69 8.63 1.28
CA LEU A 65 3.00 7.95 0.02
C LEU A 65 4.52 7.78 -0.07
N SER A 66 4.96 6.57 -0.37
CA SER A 66 6.35 6.24 -0.70
C SER A 66 6.36 5.59 -2.07
N ILE A 67 7.13 6.15 -3.00
CA ILE A 67 7.38 5.60 -4.32
C ILE A 67 8.87 5.27 -4.36
N GLU A 68 9.21 4.03 -4.70
CA GLU A 68 10.59 3.54 -4.90
C GLU A 68 10.73 2.96 -6.31
#